data_AF-A0A498K4I8-F1
#
_entry.id   AF-A0A498K4I8-F1
#
_cell.length_a   1.000
_cell.length_b   1.000
_cell.length_c   1.000
_cell.angle_alpha   90.00
_cell.angle_beta   90.00
_cell.angle_gamma   90.00
#
_symmetry.space_group_name_H-M   'P 1'
#
loop_
_entity.id
_entity.type
_entity.pdbx_description
1 polymer ?
#
loop_
_entity_poly.entity_id
_entity_poly.type
_entity_poly.pdbx_seq_one_letter_code
_entity_poly.pdbx_strand_id
1 'polypeptide(L)'
;MPKTNATSWNVMISGYVKMGDYFEALAMYDDMKVASVRPNAIIVTSILSARSQLAAMEKGKEIHRTLIDSELETNEIVMGALLDMYATCGVVDEALNVFNSLPDRDLVSWTSMITAYVTHGQGLEALKLFGEI
;
A
#
# COMPACT_ATOMS: atom_id res chain seq x y z
N MET A 1 27.00 6.52 22.19
CA MET A 1 25.59 6.75 21.82
C MET A 1 25.13 5.55 21.00
N PRO A 2 24.07 4.82 21.38
CA PRO A 2 23.68 3.62 20.66
C PRO A 2 23.15 4.01 19.28
N LYS A 3 23.69 3.39 18.23
CA LYS A 3 23.29 3.59 16.84
C LYS A 3 21.79 3.34 16.72
N THR A 4 21.02 4.36 16.32
CA THR A 4 19.64 4.24 15.82
C THR A 4 19.67 3.49 14.48
N ASN A 5 20.01 2.20 14.56
CA ASN A 5 19.97 1.29 13.42
C ASN A 5 18.50 1.01 13.11
N ALA A 6 18.18 0.79 11.84
CA ALA A 6 16.83 0.63 11.28
C ALA A 6 15.80 -0.18 12.11
N THR A 7 16.24 -1.08 12.99
CA THR A 7 15.40 -1.79 13.97
C THR A 7 14.59 -0.87 14.89
N SER A 8 15.12 0.26 15.34
CA SER A 8 14.36 1.20 16.19
C SER A 8 13.22 1.87 15.41
N TRP A 9 13.49 2.27 14.16
CA TRP A 9 12.48 2.83 13.27
C TRP A 9 11.38 1.82 12.94
N ASN A 10 11.75 0.55 12.69
CA ASN A 10 10.77 -0.52 12.47
C ASN A 10 9.80 -0.62 13.65
N VAL A 11 10.32 -0.66 14.88
CA VAL A 11 9.49 -0.82 16.08
C VAL A 11 8.55 0.37 16.26
N MET A 12 9.05 1.59 16.11
CA MET A 12 8.26 2.80 16.28
C MET A 12 7.18 2.93 15.20
N ILE A 13 7.55 2.79 13.92
CA ILE A 13 6.64 2.95 12.80
C ILE A 13 5.56 1.86 12.81
N SER A 14 5.94 0.59 12.94
CA SER A 14 4.95 -0.49 13.02
C SER A 14 4.09 -0.42 14.29
N GLY A 15 4.64 0.12 15.38
CA GLY A 15 3.91 0.38 16.62
C GLY A 15 2.79 1.41 16.42
N TYR A 16 3.11 2.58 15.87
CA TYR A 16 2.11 3.62 15.57
C TYR A 16 1.04 3.13 14.60
N VAL A 17 1.42 2.39 13.56
CA VAL A 17 0.45 1.82 12.61
C VAL A 17 -0.51 0.85 13.29
N LYS A 18 -0.01 -0.01 14.20
CA LYS A 18 -0.87 -0.93 14.96
C LYS A 18 -1.83 -0.21 15.92
N MET A 19 -1.44 0.95 16.45
CA MET A 19 -2.29 1.77 17.33
C MET A 19 -3.28 2.64 16.56
N GLY A 20 -3.15 2.75 15.24
CA GLY A 20 -3.99 3.61 14.39
C GLY A 20 -3.49 5.06 14.29
N ASP A 21 -2.32 5.37 14.86
CA ASP A 21 -1.72 6.69 14.86
C ASP A 21 -0.93 6.91 13.57
N TYR A 22 -1.65 6.95 12.45
CA TYR A 22 -1.07 6.92 11.11
C TYR A 22 -0.28 8.19 10.75
N PHE A 23 -0.64 9.35 11.32
CA PHE A 23 0.09 10.61 11.09
C PHE A 23 1.47 10.56 11.77
N GLU A 24 1.55 10.01 12.97
CA GLU A 24 2.75 9.82 13.76
C GLU A 24 3.66 8.78 13.11
N ALA A 25 3.09 7.68 12.57
CA ALA A 25 3.82 6.73 11.75
C ALA A 25 4.47 7.41 10.53
N LEU A 26 3.75 8.31 9.86
CA LEU A 26 4.25 9.07 8.71
C LEU A 26 5.32 10.09 9.11
N ALA A 27 5.14 10.78 10.23
CA ALA A 27 6.14 11.71 10.76
C ALA A 27 7.45 11.00 11.08
N MET A 28 7.38 9.82 11.72
CA MET A 28 8.57 9.00 12.00
C MET A 28 9.25 8.51 10.71
N TYR A 29 8.48 8.23 9.66
CA TYR A 29 9.04 7.89 8.35
C TYR A 29 9.73 9.08 7.68
N ASP A 30 9.18 10.29 7.80
CA ASP A 30 9.81 11.50 7.29
C ASP A 30 11.12 11.80 8.04
N ASP A 31 11.14 11.66 9.37
CA ASP A 31 12.35 11.80 10.19
C ASP A 31 13.43 10.76 9.84
N MET A 32 13.02 9.51 9.55
CA MET A 32 13.92 8.45 9.10
C MET A 32 14.61 8.79 7.77
N LYS A 33 13.86 9.36 6.81
CA LYS A 33 14.42 9.84 5.54
C LYS A 33 15.40 10.98 5.74
N VAL A 34 15.08 11.94 6.61
CA VAL A 34 16.00 13.05 6.98
C VAL A 34 17.28 12.51 7.61
N ALA A 35 17.18 11.47 8.44
CA ALA A 35 18.32 10.77 9.01
C ALA A 35 19.13 9.91 8.01
N SER A 36 18.76 9.92 6.71
CA SER A 36 19.40 9.15 5.64
C SER A 36 19.45 7.64 5.89
N VAL A 37 18.50 7.11 6.67
CA VAL A 37 18.38 5.67 6.91
C VAL A 37 17.43 5.08 5.86
N ARG A 38 17.86 4.03 5.15
CA ARG A 38 17.03 3.38 4.14
C ARG A 38 15.90 2.57 4.78
N PRO A 39 14.63 2.75 4.35
CA PRO A 39 13.54 1.91 4.80
C PRO A 39 13.70 0.48 4.27
N ASN A 40 13.26 -0.49 5.07
CA ASN A 40 13.18 -1.89 4.67
C ASN A 40 11.72 -2.26 4.35
N ALA A 41 11.49 -3.50 3.90
CA ALA A 41 10.17 -3.99 3.53
C ALA A 41 9.11 -3.85 4.64
N ILE A 42 9.49 -3.94 5.91
CA ILE A 42 8.58 -3.82 7.06
C ILE A 42 8.09 -2.38 7.22
N ILE A 43 8.99 -1.41 7.08
CA ILE A 43 8.62 0.01 7.16
C ILE A 43 7.74 0.41 5.99
N VAL A 44 8.10 0.00 4.77
CA VAL A 44 7.34 0.36 3.56
C VAL A 44 5.91 -0.18 3.63
N THR A 45 5.73 -1.44 4.02
CA THR A 45 4.40 -2.04 4.19
C THR A 45 3.58 -1.37 5.30
N SER A 46 4.22 -1.05 6.43
CA SER A 46 3.57 -0.32 7.53
C SER A 46 3.07 1.06 7.08
N ILE A 47 3.90 1.81 6.35
CA ILE A 47 3.56 3.16 5.86
C ILE A 47 2.51 3.14 4.75
N LEU A 48 2.53 2.15 3.86
CA LEU A 48 1.48 1.95 2.86
C LEU A 48 0.12 1.70 3.53
N SER A 49 0.09 0.82 4.55
CA SER A 49 -1.11 0.59 5.35
C SER A 49 -1.58 1.88 6.04
N ALA A 50 -0.67 2.65 6.65
CA ALA A 50 -1.00 3.93 7.26
C ALA A 50 -1.60 4.93 6.27
N ARG A 51 -1.06 5.04 5.05
CA ARG A 51 -1.55 5.94 4.00
C ARG A 51 -2.90 5.49 3.45
N SER A 52 -3.10 4.18 3.31
CA SER A 52 -4.36 3.56 2.93
C SER A 52 -5.47 3.93 3.92
N GLN A 53 -5.19 3.81 5.22
CA GLN A 53 -6.11 4.17 6.30
C GLN A 53 -6.38 5.69 6.40
N LEU A 54 -5.49 6.52 5.89
CA LEU A 54 -5.66 7.97 5.81
C LEU A 54 -6.30 8.46 4.50
N ALA A 55 -6.68 7.54 3.59
CA ALA A 55 -7.18 7.86 2.25
C ALA A 55 -6.27 8.87 1.49
N ALA A 56 -4.96 8.81 1.71
CA ALA A 56 -4.00 9.79 1.23
C ALA A 56 -3.53 9.49 -0.22
N MET A 57 -4.45 9.59 -1.18
CA MET A 57 -4.24 9.25 -2.60
C MET A 57 -2.97 9.88 -3.22
N GLU A 58 -2.71 11.16 -2.98
CA GLU A 58 -1.53 11.85 -3.57
C GLU A 58 -0.21 11.25 -3.13
N LYS A 59 -0.17 10.77 -1.88
CA LYS A 59 0.98 10.05 -1.31
C LYS A 59 1.07 8.60 -1.81
N GLY A 60 -0.04 7.99 -2.23
CA GLY A 60 -0.05 6.68 -2.90
C GLY A 60 0.55 6.74 -4.32
N LYS A 61 0.22 7.78 -5.09
CA LYS A 61 0.78 8.02 -6.44
C LYS A 61 2.30 8.26 -6.43
N GLU A 62 2.81 8.95 -5.41
CA GLU A 62 4.26 9.12 -5.21
C GLU A 62 4.97 7.77 -5.02
N ILE A 63 4.37 6.86 -4.25
CA ILE A 63 4.92 5.52 -4.03
C ILE A 63 4.85 4.69 -5.30
N HIS A 64 3.74 4.72 -6.04
CA HIS A 64 3.64 4.05 -7.34
C HIS A 64 4.76 4.49 -8.30
N ARG A 65 5.04 5.80 -8.41
CA ARG A 65 6.15 6.30 -9.23
C ARG A 65 7.50 5.76 -8.75
N THR A 66 7.73 5.73 -7.44
CA THR A 66 8.97 5.20 -6.84
C THR A 66 9.17 3.71 -7.16
N LEU A 67 8.08 2.93 -7.23
CA LEU A 67 8.12 1.51 -7.57
C LEU A 67 8.56 1.29 -9.02
N ILE A 68 8.03 2.09 -9.96
CA ILE A 68 8.42 2.08 -11.36
C ILE A 68 9.90 2.46 -11.51
N ASP A 69 10.33 3.52 -10.83
CA ASP A 69 11.73 3.98 -10.87
C ASP A 69 12.72 2.95 -10.26
N SER A 70 12.21 2.00 -9.47
CA SER A 70 13.00 0.96 -8.79
C SER A 70 12.89 -0.43 -9.45
N GLU A 71 12.21 -0.55 -10.60
CA GLU A 71 11.99 -1.81 -11.34
C GLU A 71 11.29 -2.90 -10.49
N LEU A 72 10.43 -2.49 -9.55
CA LEU A 72 9.73 -3.37 -8.61
C LEU A 72 8.32 -3.77 -9.07
N GLU A 73 7.90 -3.34 -10.25
CA GLU A 73 6.60 -3.69 -10.85
C GLU A 73 6.42 -5.19 -11.11
N THR A 74 7.51 -5.95 -11.12
CA THR A 74 7.49 -7.41 -11.27
C THR A 74 7.30 -8.15 -9.95
N ASN A 75 7.33 -7.46 -8.81
CA ASN A 75 7.19 -8.08 -7.50
C ASN A 75 5.71 -8.18 -7.10
N GLU A 76 5.18 -9.40 -7.10
CA GLU A 76 3.77 -9.70 -6.81
C GLU A 76 3.30 -9.18 -5.44
N ILE A 77 4.14 -9.26 -4.41
CA ILE A 77 3.80 -8.79 -3.05
C ILE A 77 3.63 -7.26 -3.05
N VAL A 78 4.53 -6.57 -3.75
CA VAL A 78 4.49 -5.11 -3.88
C VAL A 78 3.26 -4.68 -4.67
N MET A 79 2.96 -5.36 -5.76
CA MET A 79 1.81 -5.04 -6.61
C MET A 79 0.48 -5.34 -5.90
N GLY A 80 0.40 -6.41 -5.10
CA GLY A 80 -0.76 -6.68 -4.24
C GLY A 80 -0.99 -5.59 -3.19
N ALA A 81 0.07 -5.09 -2.55
CA ALA A 81 -0.03 -3.97 -1.61
C ALA A 81 -0.42 -2.66 -2.31
N LEU A 82 0.03 -2.44 -3.54
CA LEU A 82 -0.34 -1.27 -4.35
C LEU A 82 -1.81 -1.32 -4.76
N LEU A 83 -2.31 -2.51 -5.15
CA LEU A 83 -3.72 -2.76 -5.44
C LEU A 83 -4.60 -2.43 -4.23
N ASP A 84 -4.28 -2.98 -3.06
CA ASP A 84 -5.04 -2.77 -1.82
C ASP A 84 -5.10 -1.28 -1.42
N MET A 85 -3.99 -0.56 -1.61
CA MET A 85 -3.92 0.88 -1.35
C MET A 85 -4.86 1.67 -2.27
N TYR A 86 -4.85 1.43 -3.58
CA TYR A 86 -5.75 2.11 -4.51
C TYR A 86 -7.22 1.74 -4.28
N ALA A 87 -7.49 0.46 -4.00
CA ALA A 87 -8.81 -0.05 -3.67
C ALA A 87 -9.39 0.65 -2.43
N THR A 88 -8.62 0.75 -1.35
CA THR A 88 -9.06 1.39 -0.10
C THR A 88 -9.22 2.90 -0.27
N CYS A 89 -8.37 3.56 -1.06
CA CYS A 89 -8.46 5.00 -1.33
C CYS A 89 -9.61 5.39 -2.27
N GLY A 90 -10.37 4.45 -2.82
CA GLY A 90 -11.48 4.74 -3.75
C GLY A 90 -11.05 5.13 -5.15
N VAL A 91 -9.78 4.89 -5.50
CA VAL A 91 -9.26 5.11 -6.85
C VAL A 91 -9.37 3.80 -7.63
N VAL A 92 -10.61 3.35 -7.80
CA VAL A 92 -10.93 1.99 -8.27
C VAL A 92 -10.37 1.72 -9.67
N ASP A 93 -10.31 2.74 -10.54
CA ASP A 93 -9.70 2.60 -11.88
C ASP A 93 -8.20 2.29 -11.82
N GLU A 94 -7.46 2.90 -10.88
CA GLU A 94 -6.03 2.61 -10.71
C GLU A 94 -5.80 1.27 -10.02
N ALA A 95 -6.68 0.90 -9.08
CA ALA A 95 -6.70 -0.45 -8.52
C ALA A 95 -6.89 -1.49 -9.65
N LEU A 96 -7.83 -1.25 -10.56
CA LEU A 96 -8.08 -2.12 -11.71
C LEU A 96 -6.87 -2.20 -12.65
N ASN A 97 -6.17 -1.09 -12.89
CA ASN A 97 -4.95 -1.08 -13.69
C ASN A 97 -3.88 -1.99 -13.08
N VAL A 98 -3.65 -1.87 -11.77
CA VAL A 98 -2.69 -2.73 -11.04
C VAL A 98 -3.14 -4.19 -11.08
N PHE A 99 -4.41 -4.47 -10.77
CA PHE A 99 -5.00 -5.81 -10.85
C PHE A 99 -4.80 -6.45 -12.22
N ASN A 100 -4.99 -5.68 -13.29
CA ASN A 100 -4.82 -6.17 -14.65
C ASN A 100 -3.36 -6.44 -15.02
N SER A 101 -2.42 -5.73 -14.39
CA SER A 101 -0.98 -5.90 -14.60
C SER A 101 -0.35 -7.07 -13.83
N LEU A 102 -1.07 -7.65 -12.85
CA LEU A 102 -0.58 -8.81 -12.10
C LEU A 102 -0.41 -10.02 -13.03
N PRO A 103 0.76 -10.68 -13.04
CA PRO A 103 1.01 -11.86 -13.88
C PRO A 103 0.14 -13.04 -13.45
N ASP A 104 0.01 -13.25 -12.13
CA ASP A 104 -0.86 -14.24 -11.52
C ASP A 104 -1.79 -13.55 -10.52
N ARG A 105 -3.10 -13.70 -10.71
CA ARG A 105 -4.13 -13.14 -9.83
C ARG A 105 -4.58 -14.21 -8.83
N ASP A 106 -4.08 -14.09 -7.62
CA ASP A 106 -4.46 -14.98 -6.51
C ASP A 106 -5.79 -14.55 -5.85
N LEU A 107 -6.29 -15.37 -4.94
CA LEU A 107 -7.54 -15.10 -4.21
C LEU A 107 -7.52 -13.72 -3.52
N VAL A 108 -6.37 -13.26 -3.04
CA VAL A 108 -6.25 -11.96 -2.37
C VAL A 108 -6.48 -10.84 -3.37
N SER A 109 -5.84 -10.86 -4.53
CA SER A 109 -6.03 -9.82 -5.55
C SER A 109 -7.49 -9.74 -6.06
N TRP A 110 -8.14 -10.89 -6.29
CA TRP A 110 -9.56 -10.94 -6.68
C TRP A 110 -10.47 -10.37 -5.60
N THR A 111 -10.28 -10.79 -4.35
CA THR A 111 -11.12 -10.33 -3.24
C THR A 111 -10.90 -8.85 -2.94
N SER A 112 -9.67 -8.33 -3.05
CA SER A 112 -9.37 -6.90 -2.94
C SER A 112 -10.12 -6.09 -4.01
N MET A 113 -10.08 -6.50 -5.28
CA MET A 113 -10.73 -5.75 -6.37
C MET A 113 -12.27 -5.79 -6.27
N ILE A 114 -12.85 -6.96 -5.96
CA ILE A 114 -14.30 -7.09 -5.76
C ILE A 114 -14.76 -6.27 -4.56
N THR A 115 -14.01 -6.30 -3.46
CA THR A 115 -14.32 -5.49 -2.28
C THR A 115 -14.27 -4.01 -2.63
N ALA A 116 -13.27 -3.56 -3.39
CA ALA A 116 -13.18 -2.18 -3.86
C ALA A 116 -14.43 -1.74 -4.63
N TYR A 117 -14.88 -2.56 -5.59
CA TYR A 117 -16.10 -2.26 -6.33
C TYR A 117 -17.34 -2.17 -5.43
N VAL A 118 -17.50 -3.09 -4.47
CA VAL A 118 -18.64 -3.08 -3.54
C VAL A 118 -18.61 -1.87 -2.62
N THR A 119 -17.47 -1.57 -2.00
CA THR A 119 -17.34 -0.49 -1.01
C THR A 119 -17.50 0.89 -1.62
N HIS A 120 -17.19 1.04 -2.90
CA HIS A 120 -17.34 2.30 -3.65
C HIS A 120 -18.59 2.36 -4.53
N GLY A 121 -19.57 1.49 -4.30
CA GLY A 121 -20.90 1.56 -4.91
C GLY A 121 -21.00 1.07 -6.37
N GLN A 122 -19.95 0.42 -6.88
CA GLN A 122 -19.85 -0.15 -8.22
C GLN A 122 -20.23 -1.65 -8.21
N GLY A 123 -21.39 -1.97 -7.64
CA GLY A 123 -21.81 -3.36 -7.40
C GLY A 123 -22.03 -4.21 -8.66
N LEU A 124 -22.36 -3.59 -9.80
CA LEU A 124 -22.51 -4.33 -11.06
C LEU A 124 -21.15 -4.81 -11.58
N GLU A 125 -20.12 -3.99 -11.43
CA GLU A 125 -18.74 -4.29 -11.78
C GLU A 125 -18.17 -5.39 -10.88
N ALA A 126 -18.49 -5.33 -9.58
CA ALA A 126 -18.17 -6.42 -8.64
C ALA A 126 -18.76 -7.77 -9.08
N LEU A 127 -20.04 -7.79 -9.50
CA LEU A 127 -20.71 -9.02 -9.96
C LEU A 127 -20.13 -9.54 -11.28
N LYS A 128 -19.80 -8.64 -12.21
CA LYS A 128 -19.11 -9.03 -13.47
C LYS A 128 -17.78 -9.69 -13.15
N LEU A 129 -16.97 -9.04 -12.30
CA LEU A 129 -15.65 -9.54 -11.94
C LEU A 129 -15.71 -10.86 -11.16
N PHE A 130 -16.67 -11.02 -10.25
CA PHE A 130 -16.88 -12.29 -9.52
C PHE A 130 -17.20 -13.46 -10.46
N GLY A 131 -17.87 -13.20 -11.59
CA GLY A 131 -18.17 -14.23 -12.60
C GLY A 131 -16.96 -14.69 -13.42
N GLU A 132 -15.81 -14.01 -13.31
CA GLU A 132 -14.56 -14.38 -13.98
C GLU A 132 -13.64 -15.28 -13.13
N ILE A 133 -13.97 -15.45 -11.84
CA ILE A 133 -13.29 -16.37 -10.90
C ILE A 133 -13.66 -17.81 -11.21
#